data_AF-A0A920BF63-F1
#
_entry.id   AF-A0A920BF63-F1
#
_cell.length_a   1.000
_cell.length_b   1.000
_cell.length_c   1.000
_cell.angle_alpha   90.00
_cell.angle_beta   90.00
_cell.angle_gamma   90.00
#
_symmetry.space_group_name_H-M   'P 1'
#
loop_
_entity.id
_entity.type
_entity.pdbx_description
1 polymer ?
#
loop_
_entity_poly.entity_id
_entity_poly.type
_entity_poly.pdbx_seq_one_letter_code
_entity_poly.pdbx_strand_id
1 'polypeptide(L)' 'MEVVGNPDEWVECHHEMKKVVDKTSDREWKFGSIERHAFYERARNAYAVVCAGGERRGYGCFVLIKGVIDEKGNVV' A
#
# COMPACT_ATOMS: atom_id res chain seq x y z
N MET A 1 -3.95 2.00 5.10
CA MET A 1 -5.16 1.68 5.88
C MET A 1 -5.64 2.97 6.50
N GLU A 2 -6.94 3.23 6.56
CA GLU A 2 -7.46 4.44 7.20
C GLU A 2 -7.15 4.49 8.70
N VAL A 3 -6.85 5.69 9.21
CA VAL A 3 -6.78 5.93 10.65
C VAL A 3 -8.20 5.91 11.22
N VAL A 4 -8.41 5.13 12.28
CA VAL A 4 -9.75 5.01 12.89
C VAL A 4 -10.20 6.34 13.44
N GLY A 5 -11.37 6.80 13.00
CA GLY A 5 -11.94 8.09 13.39
C GLY A 5 -11.41 9.29 12.60
N ASN A 6 -10.41 9.10 11.71
CA ASN A 6 -9.85 10.16 10.88
C ASN A 6 -9.37 9.61 9.51
N PRO A 7 -10.29 9.25 8.60
CA PRO A 7 -9.96 8.48 7.39
C PRO A 7 -9.02 9.22 6.42
N ASP A 8 -9.02 10.55 6.43
CA ASP A 8 -8.18 11.38 5.57
C ASP A 8 -6.76 11.58 6.12
N GLU A 9 -6.48 11.11 7.34
CA GLU A 9 -5.18 11.28 7.98
C GLU A 9 -4.12 10.36 7.37
N TRP A 10 -2.97 10.97 7.05
CA TRP A 10 -1.77 10.25 6.66
C TRP A 10 -0.76 10.26 7.80
N VAL A 11 -0.36 9.06 8.23
CA VAL A 11 0.72 8.88 9.21
C VAL A 11 2.08 8.76 8.50
N GLU A 12 3.16 8.86 9.26
CA GLU A 12 4.54 8.85 8.74
C GLU A 12 4.82 7.69 7.78
N CYS A 13 4.41 6.46 8.12
CA CYS A 13 4.66 5.28 7.28
C CYS A 13 3.91 5.36 5.93
N HIS A 14 2.75 6.03 5.85
CA HIS A 14 2.06 6.27 4.59
C HIS A 14 2.86 7.19 3.67
N HIS A 15 3.42 8.27 4.23
CA HIS A 15 4.27 9.19 3.48
C HIS A 15 5.56 8.53 3.00
N GLU A 16 6.21 7.70 3.83
CA GLU A 16 7.39 6.95 3.42
C GLU A 16 7.09 5.96 2.30
N MET A 17 5.99 5.22 2.40
CA MET A 17 5.57 4.30 1.34
C MET A 17 5.32 5.05 0.03
N LYS A 18 4.65 6.21 0.07
CA LYS A 18 4.45 7.06 -1.10
C LYS A 18 5.78 7.53 -1.71
N LYS A 19 6.72 7.99 -0.89
CA LYS A 19 8.06 8.39 -1.35
C LYS A 19 8.79 7.24 -2.06
N VAL A 20 8.69 6.02 -1.53
CA VAL A 20 9.29 4.83 -2.18
C VAL A 20 8.64 4.59 -3.54
N VAL A 21 7.30 4.55 -3.59
CA VAL A 21 6.56 4.33 -4.85
C VAL A 21 6.91 5.40 -5.89
N ASP A 22 6.92 6.67 -5.51
CA ASP A 22 7.24 7.79 -6.40
C ASP A 22 8.67 7.73 -6.93
N LYS A 23 9.61 7.23 -6.12
CA LYS A 23 11.00 7.05 -6.52
C LYS A 23 11.20 5.86 -7.46
N THR A 24 10.44 4.78 -7.25
CA THR A 24 10.66 3.51 -7.95
C THR A 24 9.76 3.31 -9.17
N SER A 25 8.64 4.02 -9.24
CA SER A 25 7.75 3.90 -10.38
C SER A 25 7.98 4.97 -11.43
N ASP A 26 7.92 4.50 -12.65
CA ASP A 26 7.78 5.15 -13.94
C ASP A 26 6.45 5.90 -14.15
N ARG A 27 5.49 5.81 -13.22
CA ARG A 27 4.26 6.62 -13.23
C ARG A 27 3.80 7.04 -11.84
N GLU A 28 2.93 8.06 -11.80
CA GLU A 28 2.28 8.46 -10.56
C GLU A 28 1.16 7.48 -10.19
N TRP A 29 1.31 6.78 -9.08
CA TRP A 29 0.29 5.87 -8.55
C TRP A 29 -0.61 6.59 -7.54
N LYS A 30 -1.93 6.43 -7.72
CA LYS A 30 -2.91 6.85 -6.73
C LYS A 30 -2.94 5.84 -5.58
N PHE A 31 -2.71 6.33 -4.37
CA PHE A 31 -2.87 5.52 -3.16
C PHE A 31 -4.35 5.38 -2.85
N GLY A 32 -4.80 4.13 -2.68
CA GLY A 32 -6.15 3.84 -2.23
C GLY A 32 -6.32 4.09 -0.73
N SER A 33 -7.53 4.45 -0.35
CA SER A 33 -7.99 4.49 1.05
C SER A 33 -8.91 3.30 1.31
N ILE A 34 -8.77 2.67 2.48
CA ILE A 34 -9.57 1.51 2.86
C ILE A 34 -9.72 1.46 4.37
N GLU A 35 -10.97 1.34 4.81
CA GLU A 35 -11.37 1.17 6.21
C GLU A 35 -10.68 -0.09 6.80
N ARG A 36 -10.41 -0.08 8.11
CA ARG A 36 -9.65 -1.12 8.82
C ARG A 36 -10.22 -2.54 8.64
N HIS A 37 -11.52 -2.76 8.85
CA HIS A 37 -12.12 -4.08 8.70
C HIS A 37 -12.19 -4.50 7.24
N ALA A 38 -12.51 -3.57 6.33
CA ALA A 38 -12.44 -3.82 4.89
C ALA A 38 -11.02 -4.21 4.45
N PHE A 39 -9.98 -3.60 5.03
CA PHE A 39 -8.59 -3.98 4.80
C PHE A 39 -8.32 -5.42 5.22
N TYR A 40 -8.81 -5.85 6.38
CA TYR A 40 -8.64 -7.23 6.83
C TYR A 40 -9.33 -8.24 5.90
N GLU A 41 -10.54 -7.94 5.41
CA GLU A 41 -11.19 -8.77 4.39
C GLU A 41 -10.39 -8.81 3.08
N ARG A 42 -9.83 -7.68 2.65
CA ARG A 42 -8.97 -7.62 1.47
C ARG A 42 -7.69 -8.44 1.64
N ALA A 43 -7.06 -8.34 2.81
CA ALA A 43 -5.80 -9.01 3.14
C ALA A 43 -5.95 -10.53 3.26
N ARG A 44 -7.08 -11.03 3.78
CA ARG A 44 -7.40 -12.47 3.80
C ARG A 44 -7.40 -13.10 2.41
N ASN A 45 -7.82 -12.32 1.41
CA ASN A 45 -7.89 -12.73 0.01
C ASN A 45 -6.61 -12.40 -0.78
N ALA A 46 -5.54 -11.97 -0.12
CA ALA A 46 -4.27 -11.69 -0.80
C ALA A 46 -3.58 -12.99 -1.22
N TYR A 47 -2.86 -12.95 -2.35
CA TYR A 47 -2.05 -14.08 -2.82
C TYR A 47 -0.97 -14.49 -1.79
N ALA A 48 -0.39 -13.51 -1.12
CA ALA A 48 0.58 -13.71 -0.04
C ALA A 48 0.53 -12.55 0.95
N VAL A 49 0.92 -12.83 2.19
CA VAL A 49 1.15 -11.82 3.24
C VAL A 49 2.62 -11.87 3.63
N VAL A 50 3.32 -10.75 3.46
CA VAL A 50 4.71 -10.61 3.89
C VAL A 50 4.73 -9.87 5.21
N CYS A 51 5.20 -10.54 6.27
CA CYS A 51 5.35 -9.92 7.58
C CYS A 51 6.68 -9.17 7.66
N ALA A 52 6.62 -7.84 7.66
CA ALA A 52 7.77 -6.99 7.95
C ALA A 52 8.02 -6.97 9.47
N GLY A 53 8.69 -7.99 10.01
CA GLY A 53 8.84 -8.20 11.46
C GLY A 53 9.51 -7.06 12.24
N GLY A 54 10.19 -6.13 11.55
CA GLY A 54 10.78 -4.93 12.14
C GLY A 54 9.86 -3.71 12.18
N GLU A 55 8.73 -3.73 11.47
CA GLU A 55 7.79 -2.60 11.48
C GLU A 55 6.95 -2.64 12.77
N ARG A 56 7.04 -1.56 13.55
CA ARG A 56 6.35 -1.42 14.84
C ARG A 56 5.34 -0.28 14.83
N ARG A 57 5.35 0.58 13.80
CA ARG A 57 4.47 1.72 13.67
C ARG A 57 3.05 1.25 13.32
N GLY A 58 2.05 1.94 13.86
CA GLY A 58 0.65 1.70 13.52
C GLY A 58 0.35 2.03 12.05
N TYR A 59 -0.68 1.37 11.50
CA TYR A 59 -1.17 1.59 10.13
C TYR A 59 -0.15 1.31 9.00
N GLY A 60 1.04 0.78 9.31
CA GLY A 60 2.08 0.40 8.34
C GLY A 60 1.78 -0.82 7.48
N CYS A 61 0.52 -1.27 7.40
CA CYS A 61 0.12 -2.36 6.53
C CYS A 61 -0.39 -1.81 5.18
N PHE A 62 0.13 -2.37 4.09
CA PHE A 62 -0.21 -1.97 2.73
C PHE A 62 -0.69 -3.18 1.92
N VAL A 63 -1.65 -2.95 1.02
CA VAL A 63 -2.03 -3.92 0.00
C VAL A 63 -1.40 -3.50 -1.31
N LEU A 64 -0.64 -4.40 -1.91
CA LEU A 64 -0.04 -4.20 -3.23
C LEU A 64 -0.83 -5.00 -4.26
N ILE A 65 -1.16 -4.36 -5.38
CA ILE A 65 -1.81 -4.99 -6.52
C ILE A 65 -0.80 -5.01 -7.65
N LYS A 66 -0.42 -6.21 -8.08
CA LYS A 66 0.52 -6.39 -9.19
C LYS A 66 -0.10 -5.84 -10.48
N GLY A 67 0.61 -4.93 -11.14
CA GLY A 67 0.27 -4.43 -12.47
C GLY A 67 0.72 -5.36 -13.59
N VAL A 68 0.72 -4.86 -14.82
CA VAL A 68 1.18 -5.58 -16.01
C VAL A 68 2.43 -4.88 -16.55
N ILE A 69 3.34 -5.67 -17.14
CA ILE A 69 4.56 -5.20 -17.77
C ILE A 69 4.52 -5.66 -19.23
N ASP A 70 4.86 -4.77 -20.16
CA ASP A 70 4.96 -5.09 -21.59
C ASP A 70 6.23 -5.90 -21.92
N GLU A 71 6.35 -6.33 -23.18
CA GLU A 71 7.52 -7.08 -23.67
C GLU A 71 8.85 -6.30 -23.61
N LYS A 72 8.78 -4.97 -23.46
CA LYS A 72 9.95 -4.07 -23.37
C LYS A 72 10.30 -3.74 -21.91
N GLY A 73 9.52 -4.21 -20.95
CA GLY A 73 9.74 -3.97 -19.53
C GLY A 73 9.05 -2.71 -18.98
N ASN A 74 8.18 -2.05 -19.74
CA ASN A 74 7.45 -0.86 -19.27
C ASN A 74 6.18 -1.25 -18.53
N VAL A 75 5.79 -0.47 -17.52
CA VAL A 75 4.48 -0.60 -16.88
C VAL A 75 3.38 -0.16 -17.85
N VAL A 76 2.33 -0.97 -17.96
CA VAL A 76 1.09 -0.67 -18.71
C VAL A 76 -0.10 -0.47 -17.75
#